data_AF-A0A958AHT4-F1
#
_entry.id   AF-A0A958AHT4-F1
#
_cell.length_a   1.000
_cell.length_b   1.000
_cell.length_c   1.000
_cell.angle_alpha   90.00
_cell.angle_beta   90.00
_cell.angle_gamma   90.00
#
_symmetry.space_group_name_H-M   'P 1'
#
loop_
_entity.id
_entity.type
_entity.pdbx_description
1 polymer ?
#
loop_
_entity_poly.entity_id
_entity_poly.type
_entity_poly.pdbx_seq_one_letter_code
_entity_poly.pdbx_strand_id
1 'polypeptide(L)'
;PALLTLERGSVRRTLPLQLTAPLTQFALPLHRDDAPNLYLTLHAWTPTMATIQTEADWNGLSGNGLSQSNYRLRTATAELSVRPVNKRLSVTVTPDRAGYAPREEATLTIRVQDEGGNPVRAELSLAVVDEAIYQLSEDLSADLYATFYGKRPLGVATFDSMAPTRTLNGYGGGGGGGFAPDNPRQDFPDTAYWLPAVTTDESGVATITVSLPDTLTSWRAIVKAITAATQVGAGGATLV
;
A
#
# COMPACT_ATOMS: atom_id res chain seq x y z
N PRO A 1 9.60 -11.21 -31.66
CA PRO A 1 10.27 -10.89 -30.37
C PRO A 1 9.55 -9.75 -29.63
N ALA A 2 9.45 -9.91 -28.32
CA ALA A 2 8.92 -8.92 -27.39
C ALA A 2 9.72 -9.01 -26.08
N LEU A 3 9.64 -7.96 -25.27
CA LEU A 3 10.24 -7.90 -23.94
C LEU A 3 9.10 -7.73 -22.94
N LEU A 4 8.93 -8.69 -22.03
CA LEU A 4 8.03 -8.54 -20.90
C LEU A 4 8.82 -8.05 -19.70
N THR A 5 8.45 -6.90 -19.15
CA THR A 5 8.99 -6.38 -17.90
C THR A 5 7.96 -6.54 -16.79
N LEU A 6 8.44 -6.92 -15.61
CA LEU A 6 7.67 -6.92 -14.38
C LEU A 6 8.10 -5.73 -13.54
N GLU A 7 7.14 -4.86 -13.26
CA GLU A 7 7.38 -3.50 -12.82
C GLU A 7 6.58 -3.19 -11.55
N ARG A 8 7.13 -2.31 -10.71
CA ARG A 8 6.41 -1.66 -9.61
C ARG A 8 7.02 -0.28 -9.40
N GLY A 9 7.92 -0.11 -8.43
CA GLY A 9 8.72 1.12 -8.29
C GLY A 9 9.92 1.18 -9.25
N SER A 10 10.32 0.03 -9.76
CA SER A 10 11.39 -0.14 -10.75
C SER A 10 11.09 -1.38 -11.60
N VAL A 11 11.87 -1.60 -12.66
CA VAL A 11 11.90 -2.89 -13.36
C VAL A 11 12.51 -3.92 -12.40
N ARG A 12 11.73 -4.94 -12.05
CA ARG A 12 12.14 -6.01 -11.13
C ARG A 12 12.68 -7.21 -11.89
N ARG A 13 12.06 -7.54 -13.02
CA ARG A 13 12.46 -8.66 -13.89
C ARG A 13 12.18 -8.33 -15.34
N THR A 14 12.98 -8.94 -16.20
CA THR A 14 12.90 -8.78 -17.65
C THR A 14 12.93 -10.17 -18.28
N LEU A 15 11.94 -10.44 -19.14
CA LEU A 15 11.74 -11.74 -19.78
C LEU A 15 11.66 -11.51 -21.29
N PRO A 16 12.64 -11.98 -22.08
CA PRO A 16 12.48 -12.01 -23.53
C PRO A 16 11.40 -13.02 -23.87
N LEU A 17 10.43 -12.61 -24.69
CA LEU A 17 9.34 -13.45 -25.17
C LEU A 17 9.32 -13.51 -26.69
N GLN A 18 9.00 -14.67 -27.24
CA GLN A 18 8.68 -14.80 -28.65
C GLN A 18 7.16 -14.90 -28.79
N LEU A 19 6.54 -13.85 -29.35
CA LEU A 19 5.11 -13.86 -29.61
C LEU A 19 4.79 -14.76 -30.81
N THR A 20 3.86 -15.67 -30.61
CA THR A 20 3.29 -16.58 -31.62
C THR A 20 1.79 -16.32 -31.76
N ALA A 21 1.33 -16.19 -33.00
CA ALA A 21 -0.09 -16.06 -33.31
C ALA A 21 -0.81 -17.43 -33.18
N PRO A 22 -2.12 -17.45 -32.88
CA PRO A 22 -2.96 -16.30 -32.50
C PRO A 22 -2.85 -15.93 -31.03
N LEU A 23 -2.28 -16.81 -30.19
CA LEU A 23 -2.15 -16.65 -28.76
C LEU A 23 -0.77 -17.14 -28.31
N THR A 24 -0.12 -16.34 -27.47
CA THR A 24 1.12 -16.72 -26.77
C THR A 24 0.79 -16.96 -25.31
N GLN A 25 1.09 -18.16 -24.81
CA GLN A 25 1.02 -18.49 -23.38
C GLN A 25 2.43 -18.62 -22.82
N PHE A 26 2.64 -18.17 -21.59
CA PHE A 26 3.91 -18.31 -20.90
C PHE A 26 3.66 -18.54 -19.41
N ALA A 27 4.58 -19.24 -18.76
CA ALA A 27 4.56 -19.42 -17.31
C ALA A 27 5.24 -18.22 -16.63
N LEU A 28 4.60 -17.66 -15.60
CA LEU A 28 5.17 -16.60 -14.80
C LEU A 28 5.33 -17.07 -13.34
N PRO A 29 6.53 -17.49 -12.91
CA PRO A 29 6.75 -17.85 -11.52
C PRO A 29 6.65 -16.62 -10.61
N LEU A 30 5.77 -16.68 -9.61
CA LEU A 30 5.61 -15.64 -8.61
C LEU A 30 6.49 -15.93 -7.39
N HIS A 31 7.13 -14.87 -6.89
CA HIS A 31 7.95 -14.87 -5.69
C HIS A 31 7.24 -14.07 -4.58
N ARG A 32 7.63 -14.30 -3.32
CA ARG A 32 7.05 -13.57 -2.18
C ARG A 32 7.22 -12.05 -2.30
N ASP A 33 8.35 -11.60 -2.86
CA ASP A 33 8.67 -10.17 -3.01
C ASP A 33 7.89 -9.47 -4.15
N ASP A 34 7.11 -10.23 -4.93
CA ASP A 34 6.18 -9.70 -5.92
C ASP A 34 4.92 -9.12 -5.28
N ALA A 35 4.62 -9.51 -4.03
CA ALA A 35 3.60 -8.85 -3.25
C ALA A 35 3.92 -7.35 -3.05
N PRO A 36 2.90 -6.47 -2.98
CA PRO A 36 1.47 -6.79 -3.02
C PRO A 36 0.87 -6.81 -4.44
N ASN A 37 1.62 -6.34 -5.44
CA ASN A 37 1.22 -6.32 -6.83
C ASN A 37 2.41 -6.10 -7.76
N LEU A 38 2.22 -6.43 -9.03
CA LEU A 38 3.13 -6.15 -10.13
C LEU A 38 2.37 -5.56 -11.32
N TYR A 39 3.10 -4.85 -12.16
CA TYR A 39 2.66 -4.44 -13.49
C TYR A 39 3.45 -5.25 -14.51
N LEU A 40 2.76 -5.96 -15.39
CA LEU A 40 3.32 -6.70 -16.50
C LEU A 40 3.23 -5.80 -17.72
N THR A 41 4.36 -5.24 -18.13
CA THR A 41 4.43 -4.38 -19.32
C THR A 41 5.10 -5.15 -20.44
N LEU A 42 4.35 -5.43 -21.50
CA LEU A 42 4.85 -6.07 -22.70
C LEU A 42 5.25 -5.01 -23.72
N HIS A 43 6.49 -5.07 -24.18
CA HIS A 43 7.09 -4.22 -25.19
C HIS A 43 7.32 -5.03 -26.46
N ALA A 44 6.61 -4.69 -27.54
CA ALA A 44 6.78 -5.36 -28.83
C ALA A 44 7.10 -4.33 -29.92
N TRP A 45 8.12 -4.62 -30.72
CA TRP A 45 8.47 -3.81 -31.88
C TRP A 45 7.75 -4.37 -33.10
N THR A 46 6.92 -3.54 -33.70
CA THR A 46 6.25 -3.86 -34.95
C THR A 46 6.75 -2.95 -36.06
N PRO A 47 7.13 -3.47 -37.24
CA PRO A 47 7.41 -2.63 -38.38
C PRO A 47 6.14 -1.87 -38.77
N THR A 48 6.28 -0.57 -39.10
CA THR A 48 5.14 0.31 -39.41
C THR A 48 4.68 0.19 -40.86
N MET A 49 5.39 -0.59 -41.69
CA MET A 49 5.37 -0.56 -43.17
C MET A 49 4.10 0.03 -43.80
N ALA A 50 4.24 1.26 -44.31
CA ALA A 50 4.14 1.41 -45.75
C ALA A 50 5.57 1.30 -46.26
N THR A 51 5.91 0.26 -47.02
CA THR A 51 7.15 0.28 -47.79
C THR A 51 6.95 1.41 -48.80
N ILE A 52 7.67 2.53 -48.66
CA ILE A 52 7.69 3.55 -49.72
C ILE A 52 8.43 2.90 -50.89
N GLN A 53 7.69 2.31 -51.82
CA GLN A 53 8.24 1.64 -53.00
C GLN A 53 8.11 2.52 -54.24
N THR A 54 7.19 3.49 -54.20
CA THR A 54 6.87 4.36 -55.32
C THR A 54 6.88 5.84 -54.90
N GLU A 55 7.05 6.72 -55.88
CA GLU A 55 6.93 8.17 -55.71
C GLU A 55 5.51 8.60 -55.28
N ALA A 56 4.49 7.78 -55.58
CA ALA A 56 3.12 7.97 -55.11
C ALA A 56 2.97 7.69 -53.61
N ASP A 57 3.66 6.67 -53.07
CA ASP A 57 3.70 6.38 -51.63
C ASP A 57 4.36 7.53 -50.85
N TRP A 58 5.41 8.12 -51.43
CA TRP A 58 6.06 9.32 -50.89
C TRP A 58 5.13 10.52 -50.90
N ASN A 59 4.42 10.77 -52.01
CA ASN A 59 3.50 11.90 -52.16
C ASN A 59 2.25 11.82 -51.26
N GLY A 60 1.81 10.61 -50.90
CA GLY A 60 0.73 10.40 -49.92
C GLY A 60 1.12 10.70 -48.47
N LEU A 61 2.42 10.70 -48.16
CA LEU A 61 2.97 10.98 -46.81
C LEU A 61 3.53 12.40 -46.71
N SER A 62 4.03 12.95 -47.83
CA SER A 62 4.67 14.26 -47.92
C SER A 62 3.69 15.44 -47.87
N GLY A 63 2.39 15.20 -48.11
CA GLY A 63 1.34 16.23 -48.02
C GLY A 63 1.27 16.98 -46.68
N ASN A 64 1.85 16.41 -45.61
CA ASN A 64 1.93 17.03 -44.28
C ASN A 64 3.36 17.24 -43.75
N GLY A 65 4.43 16.90 -44.50
CA GLY A 65 5.82 17.16 -44.11
C GLY A 65 6.31 16.47 -42.82
N LEU A 66 5.70 15.35 -42.41
CA LEU A 66 6.01 14.68 -41.14
C LEU A 66 7.01 13.53 -41.32
N SER A 67 8.04 13.49 -40.48
CA SER A 67 8.92 12.32 -40.32
C SER A 67 8.12 11.14 -39.75
N GLN A 68 8.20 9.96 -40.38
CA GLN A 68 7.53 8.74 -39.92
C GLN A 68 8.53 7.68 -39.44
N SER A 69 8.12 6.89 -38.46
CA SER A 69 8.95 5.84 -37.88
C SER A 69 8.87 4.54 -38.66
N ASN A 70 10.01 3.93 -38.98
CA ASN A 70 10.08 2.60 -39.63
C ASN A 70 9.54 1.48 -38.72
N TYR A 71 9.63 1.69 -37.40
CA TYR A 71 9.12 0.79 -36.38
C TYR A 71 8.29 1.58 -35.37
N ARG A 72 7.33 0.90 -34.74
CA ARG A 72 6.60 1.41 -33.59
C ARG A 72 6.79 0.47 -32.42
N LEU A 73 7.13 1.05 -31.27
CA LEU A 73 6.99 0.36 -29.99
C LEU A 73 5.50 0.26 -29.67
N ARG A 74 5.03 -0.95 -29.41
CA ARG A 74 3.72 -1.21 -28.83
C ARG A 74 3.92 -1.66 -27.40
N THR A 75 3.28 -0.95 -26.48
CA THR A 75 3.25 -1.30 -25.08
C THR A 75 1.85 -1.72 -24.67
N ALA A 76 1.77 -2.74 -23.84
CA ALA A 76 0.54 -3.14 -23.17
C ALA A 76 0.87 -3.48 -21.72
N THR A 77 0.13 -2.88 -20.78
CA THR A 77 0.35 -3.11 -19.35
C THR A 77 -0.87 -3.77 -18.74
N ALA A 78 -0.63 -4.78 -17.93
CA ALA A 78 -1.64 -5.41 -17.09
C ALA A 78 -1.18 -5.38 -15.62
N GLU A 79 -2.11 -5.10 -14.71
CA GLU A 79 -1.85 -5.20 -13.27
C GLU A 79 -2.14 -6.62 -12.79
N LEU A 80 -1.23 -7.16 -11.98
CA LEU A 80 -1.38 -8.44 -11.30
C LEU A 80 -1.31 -8.22 -9.79
N SER A 81 -2.41 -8.50 -9.10
CA SER A 81 -2.45 -8.52 -7.64
C SER A 81 -1.76 -9.79 -7.12
N VAL A 82 -0.86 -9.64 -6.14
CA VAL A 82 -0.11 -10.74 -5.54
C VAL A 82 -0.29 -10.66 -4.03
N ARG A 83 -1.04 -11.60 -3.46
CA ARG A 83 -1.34 -11.60 -2.02
C ARG A 83 -0.04 -11.74 -1.20
N PRO A 84 0.25 -10.82 -0.27
CA PRO A 84 1.24 -11.04 0.77
C PRO A 84 0.75 -12.16 1.69
N VAL A 85 1.54 -13.22 1.82
CA VAL A 85 1.22 -14.37 2.69
C VAL A 85 1.96 -14.26 4.02
N ASN A 86 1.32 -14.68 5.11
CA ASN A 86 1.88 -14.70 6.47
C ASN A 86 2.32 -13.33 6.96
N LYS A 87 1.65 -12.24 6.54
CA LYS A 87 1.97 -10.86 6.94
C LYS A 87 0.94 -10.21 7.86
N ARG A 88 -0.19 -10.87 8.10
CA ARG A 88 -1.27 -10.38 8.98
C ARG A 88 -1.17 -11.03 10.36
N LEU A 89 -1.38 -10.23 11.40
CA LEU A 89 -1.55 -10.69 12.77
C LEU A 89 -3.02 -10.53 13.19
N SER A 90 -3.50 -11.48 13.99
CA SER A 90 -4.72 -11.32 14.79
C SER A 90 -4.31 -10.82 16.16
N VAL A 91 -4.87 -9.68 16.58
CA VAL A 91 -4.64 -9.09 17.90
C VAL A 91 -5.96 -9.03 18.63
N THR A 92 -6.08 -9.78 19.72
CA THR A 92 -7.27 -9.77 20.57
C THR A 92 -6.93 -9.12 21.89
N VAL A 93 -7.75 -8.17 22.33
CA VAL A 93 -7.62 -7.48 23.61
C VAL A 93 -8.82 -7.89 24.46
N THR A 94 -8.58 -8.43 25.65
CA THR A 94 -9.63 -8.90 26.55
C THR A 94 -9.47 -8.26 27.93
N PRO A 95 -10.41 -7.39 28.34
CA PRO A 95 -10.47 -6.89 29.71
C PRO A 95 -10.84 -8.01 30.70
N ASP A 96 -10.39 -7.88 31.94
CA ASP A 96 -10.72 -8.81 33.02
C ASP A 96 -12.18 -8.68 33.50
N ARG A 97 -12.80 -7.51 33.31
CA ARG A 97 -14.16 -7.20 33.75
C ARG A 97 -14.93 -6.43 32.67
N ALA A 98 -16.25 -6.49 32.75
CA ALA A 98 -17.15 -5.79 31.82
C ALA A 98 -17.41 -4.33 32.21
N GLY A 99 -17.04 -3.92 33.42
CA GLY A 99 -17.27 -2.58 33.94
C GLY A 99 -16.33 -2.23 35.10
N TYR A 100 -15.98 -0.96 35.22
CA TYR A 100 -15.02 -0.44 36.19
C TYR A 100 -15.56 0.82 36.88
N ALA A 101 -15.27 0.96 38.18
CA ALA A 101 -15.49 2.23 38.87
C ALA A 101 -14.32 3.21 38.64
N PRO A 102 -14.52 4.53 38.81
CA PRO A 102 -13.44 5.50 38.72
C PRO A 102 -12.26 5.15 39.63
N ARG A 103 -11.03 5.32 39.14
CA ARG A 103 -9.76 4.94 39.81
C ARG A 103 -9.50 3.43 40.00
N GLU A 104 -10.35 2.56 39.47
CA GLU A 104 -10.06 1.12 39.51
C GLU A 104 -8.97 0.72 38.51
N GLU A 105 -8.32 -0.40 38.80
CA GLU A 105 -7.40 -1.05 37.88
C GLU A 105 -8.15 -1.97 36.92
N ALA A 106 -7.87 -1.81 35.64
CA ALA A 106 -8.29 -2.69 34.57
C ALA A 106 -7.10 -3.54 34.12
N THR A 107 -7.27 -4.86 34.08
CA THR A 107 -6.24 -5.77 33.57
C THR A 107 -6.60 -6.22 32.17
N LEU A 108 -5.75 -5.88 31.20
CA LEU A 108 -5.90 -6.22 29.80
C LEU A 108 -5.03 -7.43 29.48
N THR A 109 -5.64 -8.49 28.95
CA THR A 109 -4.92 -9.61 28.34
C THR A 109 -4.91 -9.43 26.82
N ILE A 110 -3.73 -9.25 26.26
CA ILE A 110 -3.53 -9.12 24.81
C ILE A 110 -2.98 -10.45 24.29
N ARG A 111 -3.63 -11.03 23.29
CA ARG A 111 -3.16 -12.23 22.59
C ARG A 111 -2.88 -11.92 21.13
N VAL A 112 -1.72 -12.34 20.65
CA VAL A 112 -1.28 -12.16 19.26
C VAL A 112 -1.04 -13.50 18.60
N GLN A 113 -1.68 -13.67 17.43
CA GLN A 113 -1.55 -14.86 16.60
C GLN A 113 -1.20 -14.51 15.16
N ASP A 114 -0.49 -15.40 14.48
CA ASP A 114 -0.24 -15.29 13.04
C ASP A 114 -1.49 -15.63 12.20
N GLU A 115 -1.39 -15.50 10.87
CA GLU A 115 -2.47 -15.83 9.93
C GLU A 115 -2.88 -17.31 9.97
N GLY A 116 -2.02 -18.20 10.49
CA GLY A 116 -2.31 -19.62 10.71
C GLY A 116 -2.94 -19.92 12.08
N GLY A 117 -3.10 -18.92 12.95
CA GLY A 117 -3.62 -19.07 14.31
C GLY A 117 -2.57 -19.46 15.37
N ASN A 118 -1.29 -19.54 15.01
CA ASN A 118 -0.25 -19.86 15.98
C ASN A 118 0.07 -18.64 16.82
N PRO A 119 0.30 -18.79 18.14
CA PRO A 119 0.79 -17.70 18.96
C PRO A 119 2.14 -17.19 18.45
N VAL A 120 2.34 -15.88 18.45
CA VAL A 120 3.58 -15.28 17.97
C VAL A 120 4.06 -14.19 18.91
N ARG A 121 5.37 -14.19 19.18
CA ARG A 121 6.01 -13.13 19.93
C ARG A 121 6.03 -11.83 19.11
N ALA A 122 5.40 -10.78 19.62
CA ALA A 122 5.28 -9.50 18.95
C ALA A 122 5.62 -8.33 19.87
N GLU A 123 6.06 -7.22 19.26
CA GLU A 123 6.15 -5.92 19.91
C GLU A 123 4.83 -5.17 19.70
N LEU A 124 4.34 -4.54 20.77
CA LEU A 124 3.05 -3.91 20.86
C LEU A 124 3.20 -2.46 21.29
N SER A 125 2.35 -1.59 20.75
CA SER A 125 1.99 -0.34 21.40
C SER A 125 0.55 -0.43 21.91
N LEU A 126 0.28 0.14 23.08
CA LEU A 126 -1.05 0.22 23.69
C LEU A 126 -1.37 1.69 23.98
N ALA A 127 -2.49 2.16 23.46
CA ALA A 127 -3.12 3.42 23.85
C ALA A 127 -4.46 3.14 24.54
N VAL A 128 -4.76 3.86 25.61
CA VAL A 128 -6.10 3.92 26.22
C VAL A 128 -6.58 5.36 26.13
N VAL A 129 -7.62 5.59 25.33
CA VAL A 129 -8.09 6.92 24.90
C VAL A 129 -9.58 7.06 25.22
N ASP A 130 -10.05 8.26 25.55
CA ASP A 130 -11.47 8.48 25.86
C ASP A 130 -12.36 8.22 24.63
N GLU A 131 -13.43 7.43 24.79
CA GLU A 131 -14.36 7.09 23.71
C GLU A 131 -15.11 8.32 23.18
N ALA A 132 -15.31 9.36 24.01
CA ALA A 132 -16.01 10.58 23.62
C ALA A 132 -15.32 11.34 22.47
N ILE A 133 -14.00 11.19 22.32
CA ILE A 133 -13.24 11.80 21.21
C ILE A 133 -13.63 11.18 19.88
N TYR A 134 -13.90 9.87 19.86
CA TYR A 134 -14.34 9.16 18.66
C TYR A 134 -15.77 9.50 18.24
N GLN A 135 -16.55 10.11 19.13
CA GLN A 135 -17.86 10.69 18.78
C GLN A 135 -17.73 12.04 18.07
N LEU A 136 -16.63 12.76 18.30
CA LEU A 136 -16.34 14.05 17.64
C LEU A 136 -15.70 13.85 16.27
N SER A 137 -14.89 12.80 16.11
CA SER A 137 -14.24 12.46 14.84
C SER A 137 -14.01 10.96 14.73
N GLU A 138 -14.33 10.38 13.57
CA GLU A 138 -14.02 8.96 13.32
C GLU A 138 -12.51 8.69 13.44
N ASP A 139 -12.16 7.49 13.89
CA ASP A 139 -10.76 7.05 13.91
C ASP A 139 -10.22 7.00 12.47
N LEU A 140 -9.37 7.95 12.12
CA LEU A 140 -8.71 8.00 10.81
C LEU A 140 -7.53 7.02 10.68
N SER A 141 -7.26 6.21 11.71
CA SER A 141 -6.18 5.23 11.62
C SER A 141 -6.50 4.17 10.57
N ALA A 142 -5.79 4.25 9.44
CA ALA A 142 -5.93 3.31 8.34
C ALA A 142 -5.65 1.88 8.81
N ASP A 143 -6.30 0.89 8.16
CA ASP A 143 -5.98 -0.52 8.36
C ASP A 143 -4.46 -0.72 8.22
N LEU A 144 -3.85 -1.16 9.33
CA LEU A 144 -2.40 -1.24 9.45
C LEU A 144 -1.81 -2.15 8.37
N TYR A 145 -2.50 -3.26 8.08
CA TYR A 145 -2.11 -4.19 7.04
C TYR A 145 -2.15 -3.54 5.66
N ALA A 146 -3.22 -2.83 5.30
CA ALA A 146 -3.34 -2.11 4.04
C ALA A 146 -2.31 -0.99 3.90
N THR A 147 -1.87 -0.36 4.99
CA THR A 147 -0.84 0.68 4.96
C THR A 147 0.53 0.10 4.53
N PHE A 148 0.93 -1.04 5.10
CA PHE A 148 2.21 -1.66 4.77
C PHE A 148 2.15 -2.51 3.49
N TYR A 149 1.06 -3.23 3.29
CA TYR A 149 0.89 -4.26 2.28
C TYR A 149 -0.20 -3.97 1.25
N GLY A 150 -0.68 -2.73 1.19
CA GLY A 150 -1.59 -2.26 0.15
C GLY A 150 -0.90 -2.08 -1.21
N LYS A 151 -1.73 -1.97 -2.25
CA LYS A 151 -1.32 -1.78 -3.64
C LYS A 151 -0.30 -0.64 -3.77
N ARG A 152 0.72 -0.87 -4.60
CA ARG A 152 1.75 0.10 -4.95
C ARG A 152 1.58 0.58 -6.39
N PRO A 153 1.79 1.88 -6.67
CA PRO A 153 1.66 2.42 -8.02
C PRO A 153 2.78 1.92 -8.94
N LEU A 154 2.52 2.01 -10.25
CA LEU A 154 3.55 1.88 -11.27
C LEU A 154 4.42 3.15 -11.28
N GLY A 155 5.71 2.97 -11.04
CA GLY A 155 6.74 4.01 -11.03
C GLY A 155 7.74 3.88 -12.20
N VAL A 156 7.43 3.05 -13.21
CA VAL A 156 8.25 2.89 -14.41
C VAL A 156 7.59 3.64 -15.56
N ALA A 157 8.37 4.48 -16.23
CA ALA A 157 7.99 5.16 -17.46
C ALA A 157 8.83 4.60 -18.62
N THR A 158 8.19 4.35 -19.76
CA THR A 158 8.85 3.86 -20.97
C THR A 158 8.97 4.99 -21.97
N PHE A 159 10.18 5.15 -22.51
CA PHE A 159 10.48 6.12 -23.56
C PHE A 159 11.20 5.41 -24.70
N ASP A 160 10.87 5.79 -25.93
CA ASP A 160 11.61 5.35 -27.11
C ASP A 160 11.83 6.53 -28.06
N SER A 161 12.92 6.46 -28.82
CA SER A 161 13.29 7.49 -29.80
C SER A 161 12.81 7.15 -31.22
N MET A 162 11.99 6.11 -31.40
CA MET A 162 11.63 5.64 -32.74
C MET A 162 10.52 6.47 -33.36
N ALA A 163 9.64 7.09 -32.55
CA ALA A 163 8.57 7.96 -33.03
C ALA A 163 8.55 9.32 -32.31
N PRO A 164 9.55 10.20 -32.53
CA PRO A 164 9.56 11.52 -31.92
C PRO A 164 8.43 12.38 -32.49
N THR A 165 7.35 12.56 -31.74
CA THR A 165 6.36 13.61 -32.00
C THR A 165 6.70 14.82 -31.14
N ARG A 166 7.01 15.95 -31.78
CA ARG A 166 7.28 17.21 -31.09
C ARG A 166 6.01 18.05 -31.06
N THR A 167 5.26 17.97 -29.96
CA THR A 167 4.18 18.93 -29.67
C THR A 167 4.77 20.20 -29.06
N LEU A 168 4.81 21.28 -29.84
CA LEU A 168 5.14 22.62 -29.37
C LEU A 168 3.89 23.29 -28.78
N ASN A 169 3.40 22.78 -27.64
CA ASN A 169 2.40 23.48 -26.84
C ASN A 169 3.09 24.06 -25.61
N GLY A 170 3.18 25.38 -25.56
CA GLY A 170 3.66 26.11 -24.38
C GLY A 170 2.61 26.03 -23.28
N TYR A 171 2.90 25.28 -22.22
CA TYR A 171 2.14 25.35 -20.98
C TYR A 171 2.80 26.39 -20.07
N GLY A 172 2.09 27.49 -19.84
CA GLY A 172 2.44 28.50 -18.85
C GLY A 172 2.31 27.93 -17.44
N GLY A 173 3.31 28.19 -16.60
CA GLY A 173 3.25 27.91 -15.17
C GLY A 173 2.35 28.91 -14.46
N GLY A 174 1.39 28.40 -13.68
CA GLY A 174 0.60 29.17 -12.72
C GLY A 174 0.94 28.72 -11.30
N GLY A 175 1.35 29.67 -10.46
CA GLY A 175 1.86 29.48 -9.10
C GLY A 175 0.82 29.13 -8.05
N GLY A 176 1.33 28.62 -6.93
CA GLY A 176 0.55 28.16 -5.78
C GLY A 176 -0.06 29.27 -4.93
N GLY A 177 -1.21 28.95 -4.32
CA GLY A 177 -1.79 29.68 -3.20
C GLY A 177 -1.69 28.81 -1.94
N GLY A 178 -1.03 29.33 -0.90
CA GLY A 178 -0.87 28.67 0.38
C GLY A 178 -2.18 28.62 1.16
N PHE A 179 -2.42 27.48 1.82
CA PHE A 179 -3.43 27.37 2.87
C PHE A 179 -2.82 27.87 4.18
N ALA A 180 -3.46 28.85 4.81
CA ALA A 180 -3.21 29.16 6.21
C ALA A 180 -3.97 28.14 7.07
N PRO A 181 -3.32 27.40 8.00
CA PRO A 181 -4.05 26.66 9.00
C PRO A 181 -4.61 27.63 10.04
N ASP A 182 -5.92 27.51 10.29
CA ASP A 182 -6.56 28.07 11.47
C ASP A 182 -6.07 27.29 12.70
N ASN A 183 -5.75 27.99 13.79
CA ASN A 183 -5.25 27.40 15.03
C ASN A 183 -6.31 27.47 16.13
N PRO A 184 -7.11 26.42 16.36
CA PRO A 184 -7.83 26.27 17.61
C PRO A 184 -6.88 25.79 18.73
N ARG A 185 -7.17 26.23 19.95
CA ARG A 185 -6.33 26.06 21.14
C ARG A 185 -6.07 24.60 21.50
N GLN A 186 -4.94 24.45 22.17
CA GLN A 186 -4.30 23.21 22.57
C GLN A 186 -4.69 22.80 23.99
N ASP A 187 -4.61 21.49 24.18
CA ASP A 187 -4.44 20.75 25.43
C ASP A 187 -5.71 20.32 26.19
N PHE A 188 -6.16 19.11 25.84
CA PHE A 188 -6.94 18.22 26.69
C PHE A 188 -6.17 16.88 26.71
N PRO A 189 -5.66 16.42 27.86
CA PRO A 189 -4.95 15.14 27.92
C PRO A 189 -5.96 14.00 27.75
N ASP A 190 -6.16 13.63 26.50
CA ASP A 190 -7.17 12.72 25.97
C ASP A 190 -6.79 11.23 26.08
N THR A 191 -5.58 10.95 26.60
CA THR A 191 -5.00 9.61 26.72
C THR A 191 -4.83 9.26 28.18
N ALA A 192 -5.61 8.29 28.66
CA ALA A 192 -5.45 7.73 30.01
C ALA A 192 -4.10 7.01 30.17
N TYR A 193 -3.62 6.36 29.11
CA TYR A 193 -2.45 5.49 29.20
C TYR A 193 -1.79 5.26 27.83
N TRP A 194 -0.45 5.34 27.78
CA TRP A 194 0.34 5.02 26.60
C TRP A 194 1.56 4.18 26.97
N LEU A 195 1.62 2.96 26.43
CA LEU A 195 2.82 2.13 26.46
C LEU A 195 3.35 1.99 25.04
N PRO A 196 4.50 2.60 24.71
CA PRO A 196 5.01 2.61 23.34
C PRO A 196 5.60 1.27 22.91
N ALA A 197 6.05 0.46 23.86
CA ALA A 197 6.71 -0.82 23.59
C ALA A 197 6.41 -1.82 24.72
N VAL A 198 5.65 -2.85 24.40
CA VAL A 198 5.46 -4.06 25.22
C VAL A 198 5.76 -5.26 24.34
N THR A 199 6.54 -6.21 24.85
CA THR A 199 6.76 -7.46 24.12
C THR A 199 5.90 -8.55 24.74
N THR A 200 5.19 -9.30 23.90
CA THR A 200 4.51 -10.50 24.38
C THR A 200 5.52 -11.57 24.80
N ASP A 201 5.07 -12.50 25.62
CA ASP A 201 5.84 -13.69 25.95
C ASP A 201 5.92 -14.68 24.77
N GLU A 202 6.52 -15.85 25.02
CA GLU A 202 6.67 -16.93 24.04
C GLU A 202 5.32 -17.55 23.62
N SER A 203 4.27 -17.36 24.43
CA SER A 203 2.91 -17.79 24.12
C SER A 203 2.11 -16.73 23.35
N GLY A 204 2.75 -15.62 22.96
CA GLY A 204 2.11 -14.53 22.24
C GLY A 204 1.14 -13.72 23.11
N VAL A 205 1.32 -13.76 24.44
CA VAL A 205 0.46 -13.06 25.40
C VAL A 205 1.20 -11.93 26.11
N ALA A 206 0.50 -10.82 26.35
CA ALA A 206 0.94 -9.78 27.27
C ALA A 206 -0.21 -9.42 28.22
N THR A 207 0.10 -9.26 29.50
CA THR A 207 -0.87 -8.81 30.52
C THR A 207 -0.43 -7.44 31.02
N ILE A 208 -1.32 -6.45 30.93
CA ILE A 208 -1.04 -5.06 31.27
C ILE A 208 -2.14 -4.57 32.21
N THR A 209 -1.75 -4.00 33.35
CA THR A 209 -2.67 -3.36 34.29
C THR A 209 -2.63 -1.85 34.08
N VAL A 210 -3.80 -1.25 33.91
CA VAL A 210 -4.00 0.18 33.66
C VAL A 210 -4.88 0.75 34.77
N SER A 211 -4.43 1.80 35.44
CA SER A 211 -5.25 2.55 36.39
C SER A 211 -6.15 3.52 35.62
N LEU A 212 -7.47 3.37 35.71
CA LEU A 212 -8.40 4.22 35.00
C LEU A 212 -8.51 5.61 35.66
N PRO A 213 -8.63 6.71 34.89
CA PRO A 213 -8.83 8.04 35.44
C PRO A 213 -10.16 8.20 36.20
N ASP A 214 -10.28 9.30 36.95
CA ASP A 214 -11.49 9.64 37.70
C ASP A 214 -12.54 10.32 36.81
N THR A 215 -13.00 9.63 35.77
CA THR A 215 -14.01 10.13 34.83
C THR A 215 -15.12 9.09 34.63
N LEU A 216 -16.35 9.56 34.48
CA LEU A 216 -17.52 8.74 34.10
C LEU A 216 -17.60 8.66 32.57
N THR A 217 -16.55 8.17 31.93
CA THR A 217 -16.46 7.99 30.48
C THR A 217 -16.02 6.56 30.14
N SER A 218 -16.39 6.09 28.95
CA SER A 218 -15.86 4.83 28.44
C SER A 218 -14.48 5.07 27.83
N TRP A 219 -13.58 4.11 27.98
CA TRP A 219 -12.21 4.18 27.47
C TRP A 219 -11.99 3.13 26.39
N ARG A 220 -11.29 3.48 25.32
CA ARG A 220 -10.94 2.58 24.23
C ARG A 220 -9.48 2.18 24.33
N ALA A 221 -9.22 0.90 24.52
CA ALA A 221 -7.90 0.31 24.40
C ALA A 221 -7.62 -0.01 22.92
N ILE A 222 -6.52 0.49 22.38
CA ILE A 222 -6.08 0.30 21.00
C ILE A 222 -4.67 -0.27 21.02
N VAL A 223 -4.49 -1.41 20.36
CA VAL A 223 -3.21 -2.11 20.27
C VAL A 223 -2.78 -2.22 18.82
N LYS A 224 -1.53 -1.86 18.55
CA LYS A 224 -0.86 -2.14 17.26
C LYS A 224 0.30 -3.07 17.52
N ALA A 225 0.45 -4.09 16.68
CA ALA A 225 1.44 -5.14 16.82
C ALA A 225 2.34 -5.26 15.59
N ILE A 226 3.62 -5.52 15.81
CA ILE A 226 4.61 -5.83 14.76
C ILE A 226 5.55 -6.95 15.21
N THR A 227 5.99 -7.79 14.26
CA THR A 227 7.05 -8.79 14.49
C THR A 227 8.30 -8.50 13.67
N ALA A 228 9.43 -9.11 14.04
CA ALA A 228 10.66 -9.04 13.25
C ALA A 228 10.50 -9.61 11.82
N ALA A 229 9.52 -10.50 11.62
CA ALA A 229 9.15 -11.02 10.30
C ALA A 229 8.24 -10.05 9.50
N THR A 230 8.13 -8.81 9.95
CA THR A 230 7.33 -7.71 9.39
C THR A 230 5.82 -7.97 9.39
N GLN A 231 5.34 -8.90 10.21
CA GLN A 231 3.90 -9.14 10.32
C GLN A 231 3.28 -8.00 11.11
N VAL A 232 2.08 -7.57 10.73
CA VAL A 232 1.39 -6.45 11.38
C VAL A 232 -0.07 -6.78 11.66
N GLY A 233 -0.60 -6.20 12.72
CA GLY A 233 -2.01 -6.27 13.05
C GLY A 233 -2.40 -5.22 14.09
N ALA A 234 -3.69 -4.98 14.21
CA ALA A 234 -4.24 -4.10 15.22
C ALA A 234 -5.48 -4.74 15.84
N GLY A 235 -5.78 -4.37 17.08
CA GLY A 235 -6.93 -4.83 17.84
C GLY A 235 -7.29 -3.83 18.91
N GLY A 236 -8.45 -4.01 19.53
CA GLY A 236 -8.88 -3.11 20.60
C GLY A 236 -10.04 -3.67 21.39
N ALA A 237 -10.34 -3.00 22.49
CA ALA A 237 -11.46 -3.29 23.37
C ALA A 237 -11.98 -2.00 24.00
N THR A 238 -13.27 -1.96 24.34
CA THR A 238 -13.87 -0.87 25.11
C THR A 238 -13.92 -1.27 26.58
N LEU A 239 -13.56 -0.33 27.44
CA LEU A 239 -13.62 -0.40 28.89
C LEU A 239 -14.75 0.55 29.32
N VAL A 240 -15.72 0.03 30.06
CA VAL A 240 -16.91 0.76 30.50
C VAL A 240 -16.84 1.01 32.00
#